data_AF-A0A7Y3G220-F1
#
_entry.id   AF-A0A7Y3G220-F1
#
_cell.length_a   1.000
_cell.length_b   1.000
_cell.length_c   1.000
_cell.angle_alpha   90.00
_cell.angle_beta   90.00
_cell.angle_gamma   90.00
#
_symmetry.space_group_name_H-M   'P 1'
#
loop_
_entity.id
_entity.type
_entity.pdbx_description
1 polymer ?
#
loop_
_entity_poly.entity_id
_entity_poly.type
_entity_poly.pdbx_seq_one_letter_code
_entity_poly.pdbx_strand_id
1 'polypeptide(L)'
;MDVFITGVGSYLPGLPIGNDELDQFIGSTAGTSNRLRRRMLAANGIEKRHYALDRHGQTTMLNEELAEQAIRAALRNAGRSPVDVGILATGTSQGDLPVPGFASMVHGRLGGGPKQILSAGGVCCSGIAALQTVEDAVR
;
A
#
# COMPACT_ATOMS: atom_id res chain seq x y z
N MET A 1 10.21 -10.62 -25.89
CA MET A 1 9.02 -9.78 -26.14
C MET A 1 9.17 -8.51 -25.31
N ASP A 2 8.57 -7.39 -25.73
CA ASP A 2 8.64 -6.13 -24.97
C ASP A 2 7.47 -6.03 -23.99
N VAL A 3 7.72 -5.46 -22.80
CA VAL A 3 6.72 -5.26 -21.74
C VAL A 3 6.56 -3.76 -21.46
N PHE A 4 5.31 -3.29 -21.35
CA PHE A 4 5.00 -1.87 -21.17
C PHE A 4 4.13 -1.64 -19.94
N ILE A 5 4.43 -0.58 -19.19
CA ILE A 5 3.54 -0.06 -18.14
C ILE A 5 2.44 0.75 -18.84
N THR A 6 1.21 0.25 -18.81
CA THR A 6 0.05 0.86 -19.51
C THR A 6 -0.87 1.66 -18.59
N GLY A 7 -0.65 1.58 -17.27
CA GLY A 7 -1.34 2.44 -16.29
C GLY A 7 -0.72 2.33 -14.91
N VAL A 8 -0.83 3.40 -14.14
CA VAL A 8 -0.35 3.49 -12.75
C VAL A 8 -1.43 4.09 -11.86
N GLY A 9 -1.41 3.73 -10.58
CA GLY A 9 -2.39 4.20 -9.62
C GLY A 9 -1.81 4.23 -8.21
N SER A 10 -2.28 5.18 -7.42
CA SER A 10 -1.92 5.34 -6.01
C SER A 10 -3.14 5.65 -5.19
N TYR A 11 -3.11 5.28 -3.92
CA TYR A 11 -4.15 5.63 -2.97
C TYR A 11 -3.51 5.98 -1.61
N LEU A 12 -4.01 7.04 -0.98
CA LEU A 12 -3.57 7.50 0.33
C LEU A 12 -4.80 7.61 1.24
N PRO A 13 -4.82 6.94 2.42
CA PRO A 13 -5.98 6.96 3.30
C PRO A 13 -6.10 8.29 4.04
N GLY A 14 -7.34 8.71 4.31
CA GLY A 14 -7.63 9.88 5.13
C GLY A 14 -7.08 11.20 4.57
N LEU A 15 -7.11 12.23 5.43
CA LEU A 15 -6.56 13.54 5.10
C LEU A 15 -5.03 13.55 5.31
N PRO A 16 -4.28 14.39 4.58
CA PRO A 16 -2.87 14.57 4.83
C PRO A 16 -2.67 15.23 6.20
N ILE A 17 -1.95 14.55 7.09
CA ILE A 17 -1.73 14.93 8.49
C ILE A 17 -0.42 15.68 8.64
N GLY A 18 -0.49 16.89 9.19
CA GLY A 18 0.66 17.74 9.48
C GLY A 18 1.54 17.21 10.60
N ASN A 19 2.75 17.76 10.73
CA ASN A 19 3.64 17.40 11.83
C ASN A 19 2.99 17.74 13.19
N ASP A 20 2.36 18.90 13.34
CA ASP A 20 1.67 19.34 14.56
C ASP A 20 0.53 18.43 15.02
N GLU A 21 -0.07 17.65 14.12
CA GLU A 21 -1.20 16.76 14.42
C GLU A 21 -0.79 15.32 14.80
N LEU A 22 0.51 14.98 14.71
CA LEU A 22 0.99 13.60 14.89
C LEU A 22 0.51 12.93 16.19
N ASP A 23 0.61 13.65 17.31
CA ASP A 23 0.31 13.10 18.64
C ASP A 23 -1.18 12.72 18.79
N GLN A 24 -2.06 13.20 17.88
CA GLN A 24 -3.48 12.86 17.84
C GLN A 24 -3.76 11.48 17.22
N PHE A 25 -2.82 10.90 16.47
CA PHE A 25 -3.01 9.65 15.74
C PHE A 25 -2.18 8.50 16.31
N ILE A 26 -0.92 8.77 16.67
CA ILE A 26 0.04 7.73 17.10
C ILE A 26 0.33 7.76 18.61
N GLY A 27 -0.48 8.52 19.37
CA GLY A 27 -0.35 8.69 20.81
C GLY A 27 0.65 9.78 21.21
N SER A 28 0.51 10.25 22.44
CA SER A 28 1.37 11.31 22.98
C SER A 28 2.78 10.81 23.22
N THR A 29 3.75 11.51 22.63
CA THR A 29 5.18 11.29 22.87
C THR A 29 5.66 11.84 24.22
N ALA A 30 4.80 12.12 25.20
CA ALA A 30 5.17 12.74 26.48
C ALA A 30 6.34 12.07 27.24
N GLY A 31 6.64 10.79 26.98
CA GLY A 31 7.84 10.09 27.50
C GLY A 31 9.09 10.12 26.59
N THR A 32 8.95 10.41 25.30
CA THR A 32 10.03 10.49 24.30
C THR A 32 10.32 11.96 24.02
N SER A 33 11.54 12.44 24.30
CA SER A 33 11.84 13.88 24.26
C SER A 33 11.35 14.53 22.95
N ASN A 34 10.51 15.55 23.04
CA ASN A 34 10.04 16.37 21.91
C ASN A 34 11.22 16.83 21.02
N ARG A 35 12.41 16.99 21.63
CA ARG A 35 13.68 17.23 20.94
C ARG A 35 14.06 16.15 19.92
N LEU A 36 13.93 14.86 20.25
CA LEU A 36 14.23 13.76 19.32
C LEU A 36 13.28 13.79 18.13
N ARG A 37 11.98 13.98 18.39
CA ARG A 37 10.95 14.12 17.36
C ARG A 37 11.27 15.27 16.40
N ARG A 38 11.55 16.47 16.93
CA ARG A 38 11.95 17.63 16.09
C ARG A 38 13.19 17.34 15.26
N ARG A 39 14.21 16.69 15.85
CA ARG A 39 15.43 16.31 15.13
C ARG A 39 15.16 15.30 14.01
N MET A 40 14.33 14.29 14.26
CA MET A 40 13.95 13.28 13.26
C MET A 40 13.16 13.90 12.11
N LEU A 41 12.19 14.76 12.41
CA LEU A 41 11.39 15.45 11.38
C LEU A 41 12.24 16.44 10.57
N ALA A 42 13.15 17.17 11.21
CA ALA A 42 14.09 18.03 10.49
C ALA A 42 15.05 17.23 9.60
N ALA A 43 15.48 16.04 10.04
CA ALA A 43 16.39 15.19 9.28
C ALA A 43 15.72 14.47 8.10
N ASN A 44 14.45 14.05 8.24
CA ASN A 44 13.73 13.35 7.17
C ASN A 44 12.99 14.29 6.20
N GLY A 45 12.72 15.54 6.61
CA GLY A 45 12.06 16.54 5.77
C GLY A 45 10.58 16.29 5.48
N ILE A 46 9.93 15.35 6.15
CA ILE A 46 8.53 15.00 5.87
C ILE A 46 7.60 16.00 6.57
N GLU A 47 6.78 16.70 5.79
CA GLU A 47 5.82 17.69 6.29
C GLU A 47 4.43 17.10 6.54
N LYS A 48 3.98 16.20 5.64
CA LYS A 48 2.66 15.57 5.69
C LYS A 48 2.74 14.07 5.45
N ARG A 49 1.75 13.34 5.95
CA ARG A 49 1.62 11.88 5.81
C ARG A 49 0.18 11.42 5.98
N HIS A 50 -0.05 10.15 5.69
CA HIS A 50 -1.37 9.54 5.75
C HIS A 50 -1.35 8.34 6.68
N TYR A 51 -2.42 8.17 7.45
CA TYR A 51 -2.63 7.02 8.32
C TYR A 51 -3.99 6.39 8.00
N ALA A 52 -4.02 5.07 7.91
CA ALA A 52 -5.28 4.30 7.96
C ALA A 52 -5.74 4.11 9.42
N LEU A 53 -5.69 5.20 10.19
CA LEU A 53 -6.04 5.26 11.61
C LEU A 53 -6.88 6.50 11.85
N ASP A 54 -7.85 6.40 12.75
CA ASP A 54 -8.55 7.56 13.29
C ASP A 54 -7.80 8.19 14.47
N ARG A 55 -8.36 9.28 15.04
CA ARG A 55 -7.78 9.98 16.20
C ARG A 55 -7.92 9.21 17.52
N HIS A 56 -8.60 8.07 17.50
CA HIS A 56 -8.72 7.14 18.63
C HIS A 56 -7.81 5.92 18.46
N GLY A 57 -6.94 5.93 17.44
CA GLY A 57 -6.01 4.85 17.14
C GLY A 57 -6.69 3.60 16.56
N GLN A 58 -7.94 3.70 16.09
CA GLN A 58 -8.64 2.60 15.46
C GLN A 58 -8.30 2.53 13.97
N THR A 59 -8.07 1.33 13.46
CA THR A 59 -7.84 1.08 12.03
C THR A 59 -9.08 1.47 11.22
N THR A 60 -8.90 2.39 10.28
CA THR A 60 -9.97 2.84 9.39
C THR A 60 -10.01 2.07 8.08
N MET A 61 -8.88 1.49 7.67
CA MET A 61 -8.75 0.66 6.47
C MET A 61 -7.67 -0.40 6.67
N LEU A 62 -7.93 -1.59 6.16
CA LEU A 62 -6.98 -2.70 6.08
C LEU A 62 -6.00 -2.51 4.93
N ASN A 63 -4.83 -3.12 4.99
CA ASN A 63 -3.77 -2.97 4.00
C ASN A 63 -4.23 -3.44 2.60
N GLU A 64 -4.94 -4.55 2.55
CA GLU A 64 -5.61 -5.09 1.37
C GLU A 64 -6.62 -4.11 0.72
N GLU A 65 -7.29 -3.27 1.50
CA GLU A 65 -8.23 -2.25 1.01
C GLU A 65 -7.48 -1.09 0.37
N LEU A 66 -6.35 -0.69 0.96
CA LEU A 66 -5.46 0.32 0.38
C LEU A 66 -4.93 -0.14 -0.97
N ALA A 67 -4.47 -1.40 -1.06
CA ALA A 67 -4.00 -2.00 -2.29
C ALA A 67 -5.12 -2.10 -3.34
N GLU A 68 -6.32 -2.52 -2.95
CA GLU A 68 -7.48 -2.57 -3.85
C GLU A 68 -7.77 -1.20 -4.48
N GLN A 69 -7.79 -0.13 -3.68
CA GLN A 69 -8.05 1.23 -4.18
C GLN A 69 -6.97 1.68 -5.19
N ALA A 70 -5.70 1.40 -4.90
CA ALA A 70 -4.59 1.72 -5.81
C ALA A 70 -4.69 0.93 -7.13
N ILE A 71 -5.01 -0.37 -7.05
CA ILE A 71 -5.21 -1.23 -8.23
C ILE A 71 -6.38 -0.73 -9.09
N ARG A 72 -7.51 -0.40 -8.46
CA ARG A 72 -8.66 0.17 -9.19
C ARG A 72 -8.30 1.48 -9.88
N ALA A 73 -7.47 2.32 -9.26
CA ALA A 73 -6.97 3.54 -9.89
C ALA A 73 -6.07 3.24 -11.11
N ALA A 74 -5.15 2.28 -11.00
CA ALA A 74 -4.28 1.87 -12.09
C ALA A 74 -5.06 1.28 -13.27
N LEU A 75 -6.03 0.41 -12.99
CA LEU A 75 -6.90 -0.20 -14.01
C LEU A 75 -7.74 0.85 -14.73
N ARG A 76 -8.34 1.81 -14.00
CA ARG A 76 -9.06 2.94 -14.62
C ARG A 76 -8.14 3.76 -15.52
N ASN A 77 -6.91 4.05 -15.08
CA ASN A 77 -5.94 4.79 -15.88
C ASN A 77 -5.56 4.03 -17.17
N ALA A 78 -5.50 2.70 -17.13
CA ALA A 78 -5.25 1.84 -18.29
C ALA A 78 -6.51 1.56 -19.15
N GLY A 79 -7.70 2.03 -18.76
CA GLY A 79 -8.96 1.68 -19.42
C GLY A 79 -9.30 0.18 -19.32
N ARG A 80 -8.89 -0.48 -18.24
CA ARG A 80 -9.07 -1.91 -17.98
C ARG A 80 -9.98 -2.16 -16.78
N SER A 81 -10.45 -3.39 -16.69
CA SER A 81 -11.25 -3.91 -15.59
C SER A 81 -10.55 -5.07 -14.89
N PRO A 82 -10.94 -5.44 -13.66
CA PRO A 82 -10.33 -6.57 -12.95
C PRO A 82 -10.38 -7.92 -13.67
N VAL A 83 -11.33 -8.12 -14.58
CA VAL A 83 -11.43 -9.36 -15.38
C VAL A 83 -10.36 -9.44 -16.47
N ASP A 84 -9.76 -8.31 -16.85
CA ASP A 84 -8.69 -8.26 -17.86
C ASP A 84 -7.31 -8.65 -17.29
N VAL A 85 -7.22 -8.85 -15.97
CA VAL A 85 -5.96 -9.11 -15.26
C VAL A 85 -5.68 -10.62 -15.20
N GLY A 86 -4.65 -11.07 -15.91
CA GLY A 86 -4.21 -12.48 -15.88
C GLY A 86 -3.38 -12.87 -14.65
N ILE A 87 -2.56 -11.94 -14.14
CA ILE A 87 -1.72 -12.11 -12.96
C ILE A 87 -1.83 -10.91 -12.02
N LEU A 88 -1.99 -11.15 -10.72
CA LEU A 88 -1.94 -10.15 -9.66
C LEU A 88 -0.78 -10.47 -8.71
N ALA A 89 0.32 -9.73 -8.84
CA ALA A 89 1.42 -9.78 -7.89
C ALA A 89 1.33 -8.59 -6.91
N THR A 90 1.45 -8.84 -5.62
CA THR A 90 1.43 -7.81 -4.58
C THR A 90 2.71 -7.87 -3.73
N GLY A 91 3.13 -6.72 -3.21
CA GLY A 91 4.27 -6.61 -2.30
C GLY A 91 3.86 -5.88 -1.02
N THR A 92 4.18 -6.45 0.14
CA THR A 92 3.97 -5.78 1.44
C THR A 92 4.96 -6.30 2.49
N SER A 93 5.30 -5.44 3.46
CA SER A 93 6.06 -5.83 4.66
C SER A 93 5.34 -6.90 5.45
N GLN A 94 4.04 -6.70 5.66
CA GLN A 94 3.16 -7.61 6.35
C GLN A 94 1.73 -7.39 5.84
N GLY A 95 1.02 -8.47 5.50
CA GLY A 95 -0.41 -8.41 5.22
C GLY A 95 -1.22 -8.22 6.50
N ASP A 96 -2.53 -8.08 6.35
CA ASP A 96 -3.46 -7.97 7.48
C ASP A 96 -3.49 -9.26 8.33
N LEU A 97 -3.15 -10.40 7.71
CA LEU A 97 -3.03 -11.71 8.35
C LEU A 97 -1.68 -12.37 8.00
N PRO A 98 -1.18 -13.29 8.86
CA PRO A 98 -0.01 -14.11 8.52
C PRO A 98 -0.27 -15.07 7.34
N VAL A 99 -1.49 -15.59 7.29
CA VAL A 99 -2.02 -16.44 6.21
C VAL A 99 -3.52 -16.13 6.05
N PRO A 100 -4.08 -16.20 4.82
CA PRO A 100 -3.44 -16.50 3.55
C PRO A 100 -2.50 -15.37 3.06
N GLY A 101 -1.84 -15.58 1.91
CA GLY A 101 -0.96 -14.56 1.33
C GLY A 101 -1.71 -13.26 1.00
N PHE A 102 -1.01 -12.13 1.08
CA PHE A 102 -1.58 -10.80 0.84
C PHE A 102 -2.29 -10.65 -0.51
N ALA A 103 -1.75 -11.25 -1.58
CA ALA A 103 -2.39 -11.26 -2.89
C ALA A 103 -3.75 -11.97 -2.89
N SER A 104 -3.94 -13.00 -2.04
CA SER A 104 -5.23 -13.67 -1.89
C SER A 104 -6.27 -12.74 -1.26
N MET A 105 -5.87 -11.97 -0.24
CA MET A 105 -6.74 -10.98 0.41
C MET A 105 -7.15 -9.88 -0.58
N VAL A 106 -6.19 -9.32 -1.30
CA VAL A 106 -6.44 -8.30 -2.33
C VAL A 106 -7.30 -8.85 -3.46
N HIS A 107 -7.05 -10.07 -3.93
CA HIS A 107 -7.83 -10.72 -4.98
C HIS A 107 -9.29 -10.93 -4.54
N GLY A 108 -9.51 -11.39 -3.31
CA GLY A 108 -10.85 -11.57 -2.74
C GLY A 108 -11.68 -10.28 -2.76
N ARG A 109 -11.04 -9.12 -2.51
CA ARG A 109 -11.70 -7.81 -2.59
C ARG A 109 -11.86 -7.28 -4.00
N LEU A 110 -10.82 -7.39 -4.82
CA LEU A 110 -10.79 -6.88 -6.18
C LEU A 110 -11.81 -7.60 -7.09
N GLY A 111 -11.95 -8.91 -6.92
CA GLY A 111 -12.79 -9.77 -7.74
C GLY A 111 -12.19 -10.04 -9.13
N GLY A 112 -13.06 -10.10 -10.15
CA GLY A 112 -12.63 -10.31 -11.54
C GLY A 112 -12.34 -11.77 -11.92
N GLY A 113 -12.85 -12.74 -11.16
CA GLY A 113 -12.73 -14.18 -11.46
C GLY A 113 -11.35 -14.78 -11.17
N PRO A 114 -11.10 -16.05 -11.56
CA PRO A 114 -9.82 -16.72 -11.40
C PRO A 114 -8.67 -15.95 -12.08
N LYS A 115 -7.48 -15.95 -11.46
CA LYS A 115 -6.23 -15.40 -12.00
C LYS A 115 -5.05 -15.94 -11.20
N GLN A 116 -3.85 -15.87 -11.77
CA GLN A 116 -2.63 -16.16 -11.03
C GLN A 116 -2.40 -15.08 -9.99
N ILE A 117 -1.97 -15.47 -8.78
CA ILE A 117 -1.66 -14.53 -7.71
C ILE A 117 -0.29 -14.83 -7.10
N LEU A 118 0.44 -13.78 -6.68
CA LEU A 118 1.73 -13.92 -6.00
C LEU A 118 1.87 -12.86 -4.91
N SER A 119 2.30 -13.28 -3.72
CA SER A 119 2.60 -12.38 -2.59
C SER A 119 4.11 -12.32 -2.36
N ALA A 120 4.72 -11.17 -2.64
CA ALA A 120 6.10 -10.88 -2.28
C ALA A 120 6.15 -10.29 -0.86
N GLY A 121 6.86 -10.94 0.05
CA GLY A 121 7.12 -10.44 1.40
C GLY A 121 8.41 -9.62 1.49
N GLY A 122 8.52 -8.77 2.51
CA GLY A 122 9.68 -7.91 2.77
C GLY A 122 9.31 -6.43 2.72
N VAL A 123 10.27 -5.53 2.99
CA VAL A 123 9.99 -4.09 3.16
C VAL A 123 9.89 -3.38 1.80
N CYS A 124 10.62 -2.29 1.58
CA CYS A 124 10.43 -1.40 0.42
C CYS A 124 10.64 -2.11 -0.93
N CYS A 125 11.53 -3.11 -1.00
CA CYS A 125 11.85 -3.81 -2.25
C CYS A 125 10.80 -4.86 -2.65
N SER A 126 9.85 -5.22 -1.77
CA SER A 126 8.83 -6.24 -2.09
C SER A 126 7.93 -5.81 -3.26
N GLY A 127 7.64 -4.50 -3.38
CA GLY A 127 6.90 -3.96 -4.52
C GLY A 127 7.63 -4.12 -5.86
N ILE A 128 8.96 -3.96 -5.86
CA ILE A 128 9.78 -4.17 -7.06
C ILE A 128 9.87 -5.66 -7.39
N ALA A 129 10.01 -6.54 -6.39
CA ALA A 129 10.00 -7.99 -6.61
C ALA A 129 8.66 -8.46 -7.21
N ALA A 130 7.54 -7.91 -6.74
CA ALA A 130 6.23 -8.17 -7.31
C ALA A 130 6.13 -7.68 -8.78
N LEU A 131 6.66 -6.49 -9.08
CA LEU A 131 6.68 -5.95 -10.44
C LEU A 131 7.55 -6.80 -11.39
N GLN A 132 8.75 -7.18 -10.96
CA GLN A 132 9.66 -8.03 -11.74
C GLN A 132 9.03 -9.38 -12.06
N THR A 133 8.33 -10.00 -11.09
CA THR A 133 7.62 -11.26 -11.31
C THR A 133 6.60 -11.16 -12.45
N VAL A 134 5.91 -10.02 -12.58
CA VAL A 134 4.94 -9.81 -13.66
C VAL A 134 5.64 -9.56 -15.00
N GLU A 135 6.76 -8.84 -15.01
CA GLU A 135 7.55 -8.65 -16.22
C GLU A 135 8.06 -9.99 -16.77
N ASP A 136 8.65 -10.83 -15.92
CA ASP A 136 9.12 -12.17 -16.27
C ASP A 136 7.98 -13.07 -16.78
N ALA A 137 6.77 -12.92 -16.25
CA ALA A 137 5.60 -13.71 -16.63
C ALA A 137 4.93 -13.25 -17.96
N VAL A 138 5.14 -12.00 -18.36
CA VAL A 138 4.57 -11.41 -19.60
C VAL A 138 5.56 -11.50 -20.78
N ARG A 139 6.84 -11.74 -20.50
CA ARG A 139 7.95 -11.82 -21.46
C ARG A 139 7.91 -13.06 -22.35
#